data_AF-A0A0M0KKP2-F1
#
_entry.id   AF-A0A0M0KKP2-F1
#
_cell.length_a   1.000
_cell.length_b   1.000
_cell.length_c   1.000
_cell.angle_alpha   90.00
_cell.angle_beta   90.00
_cell.angle_gamma   90.00
#
_symmetry.space_group_name_H-M   'P 1'
#
loop_
_entity.id
_entity.type
_entity.pdbx_description
1 polymer ?
#
loop_
_entity_poly.entity_id
_entity_poly.type
_entity_poly.pdbx_seq_one_letter_code
_entity_poly.pdbx_strand_id
1 'polypeptide(L)'
;MLRKQDKMTLHVKKEFERMQLQLAPIIRKSTIYSFISIPLLSFALFNLFLFLFNGELPIQDFTIAIAIFCLMGAFGLALFKESMHKNKEFIDSSITYIKDRIATSSYVPDQAKERYLHDIKEDPRQVFWVFQQFLEQEERIKRLDEVDD
;
A
#
# COMPACT_ATOMS: atom_id res chain seq x y z
N MET A 1 23.75 6.54 -0.57
CA MET A 1 23.44 6.73 0.85
C MET A 1 22.39 5.69 1.27
N LEU A 2 22.80 4.52 1.76
CA LEU A 2 21.91 3.49 2.27
C LEU A 2 22.23 3.30 3.76
N ARG A 3 21.49 4.04 4.61
CA ARG A 3 21.70 4.10 6.06
C ARG A 3 20.81 3.03 6.71
N LYS A 4 21.43 1.95 7.22
CA LYS A 4 20.90 1.00 8.23
C LYS A 4 19.40 0.63 8.12
N GLN A 5 19.08 -0.30 7.24
CA GLN A 5 17.98 -1.26 7.48
C GLN A 5 18.62 -2.64 7.52
N ASP A 6 19.14 -3.10 8.67
CA ASP A 6 19.40 -4.54 8.78
C ASP A 6 19.54 -5.03 10.22
N LYS A 7 18.39 -5.10 10.90
CA LYS A 7 18.03 -6.17 11.83
C LYS A 7 16.62 -5.89 12.34
N MET A 8 15.65 -5.98 11.43
CA MET A 8 14.28 -6.25 11.87
C MET A 8 14.34 -7.59 12.59
N THR A 9 13.89 -7.64 13.84
CA THR A 9 13.94 -8.88 14.61
C THR A 9 13.03 -9.92 13.97
N LEU A 10 13.29 -11.20 14.24
CA LEU A 10 12.48 -12.29 13.71
C LEU A 10 11.00 -12.14 14.12
N HIS A 11 10.76 -11.62 15.33
CA HIS A 11 9.42 -11.34 15.84
C HIS A 11 8.70 -10.28 14.99
N VAL A 12 9.35 -9.14 14.74
CA VAL A 12 8.76 -8.07 13.90
C VAL A 12 8.45 -8.61 12.50
N LYS A 13 9.39 -9.32 11.88
CA LYS A 13 9.20 -9.88 10.53
C LYS A 13 7.99 -10.82 10.46
N LYS A 14 7.85 -11.73 11.43
CA LYS A 14 6.72 -12.67 11.49
C LYS A 14 5.37 -11.97 11.63
N GLU A 15 5.29 -10.91 12.45
CA GLU A 15 4.05 -10.15 12.64
C GLU A 15 3.66 -9.38 11.37
N PHE A 16 4.63 -8.79 10.65
CA PHE A 16 4.37 -8.19 9.35
C PHE A 16 3.96 -9.22 8.30
N GLU A 17 4.57 -10.40 8.26
CA GLU A 17 4.14 -11.50 7.38
C GLU A 17 2.70 -11.95 7.68
N ARG A 18 2.33 -12.04 8.97
CA ARG A 18 0.96 -12.39 9.39
C ARG A 18 -0.06 -11.36 8.90
N MET A 19 0.24 -10.08 9.10
CA MET A 19 -0.60 -8.99 8.60
C MET A 19 -0.71 -9.04 7.07
N GLN A 20 0.42 -9.24 6.37
CA GLN A 20 0.42 -9.38 4.91
C GLN A 20 -0.43 -10.55 4.43
N LEU A 21 -0.40 -11.70 5.10
CA LEU A 21 -1.22 -12.85 4.73
C LEU A 21 -2.72 -12.56 4.86
N GLN A 22 -3.12 -11.82 5.89
CA GLN A 22 -4.52 -11.41 6.08
C GLN A 22 -4.98 -10.36 5.07
N LEU A 23 -4.10 -9.41 4.71
CA LEU A 23 -4.41 -8.30 3.81
C LEU A 23 -4.05 -8.57 2.34
N ALA A 24 -3.37 -9.69 2.06
CA ALA A 24 -3.01 -10.20 0.74
C ALA A 24 -4.14 -10.11 -0.30
N PRO A 25 -5.40 -10.51 -0.01
CA PRO A 25 -6.46 -10.44 -1.02
C PRO A 25 -6.76 -9.01 -1.49
N ILE A 26 -6.62 -8.00 -0.62
CA ILE A 26 -6.88 -6.59 -0.95
C ILE A 26 -5.77 -6.06 -1.84
N ILE A 27 -4.52 -6.22 -1.41
CA ILE A 27 -3.36 -5.70 -2.15
C ILE A 27 -3.17 -6.41 -3.50
N ARG A 28 -3.46 -7.72 -3.59
CA ARG A 28 -3.40 -8.46 -4.85
C ARG A 28 -4.31 -7.86 -5.92
N LYS A 29 -5.53 -7.46 -5.55
CA LYS A 29 -6.47 -6.82 -6.49
C LYS A 29 -5.92 -5.48 -6.99
N SER A 30 -5.41 -4.64 -6.07
CA SER A 30 -4.77 -3.36 -6.43
C SER A 30 -3.60 -3.58 -7.40
N THR A 31 -2.71 -4.52 -7.11
CA THR A 31 -1.55 -4.81 -7.96
C THR A 31 -1.97 -5.24 -9.37
N ILE A 32 -2.97 -6.13 -9.50
CA ILE A 32 -3.46 -6.59 -10.81
C ILE A 32 -4.05 -5.41 -11.60
N TYR A 33 -4.88 -4.57 -10.96
CA TYR A 33 -5.48 -3.42 -11.63
C TYR A 33 -4.44 -2.38 -12.05
N SER A 34 -3.46 -2.08 -11.20
CA SER A 34 -2.33 -1.21 -11.58
C SER A 34 -1.55 -1.80 -12.74
N PHE A 35 -1.19 -3.08 -12.66
CA PHE A 35 -0.37 -3.77 -13.66
C PHE A 35 -1.03 -3.78 -15.04
N ILE A 36 -2.36 -3.87 -15.12
CA ILE A 36 -3.10 -3.79 -16.38
C ILE A 36 -3.28 -2.33 -16.81
N SER A 37 -3.59 -1.41 -15.88
CA SER A 37 -3.87 -0.01 -16.22
C SER A 37 -2.67 0.73 -16.79
N ILE A 38 -1.47 0.52 -16.24
CA ILE A 38 -0.25 1.25 -16.63
C ILE A 38 0.11 1.04 -18.11
N PRO A 39 0.24 -0.20 -18.63
CA PRO A 39 0.53 -0.41 -20.04
C PRO A 39 -0.63 0.06 -20.93
N LEU A 40 -1.89 -0.16 -20.51
CA LEU A 40 -3.05 0.25 -21.29
C LEU A 40 -3.13 1.79 -21.43
N LEU A 41 -2.91 2.52 -20.34
CA LEU A 41 -2.86 3.98 -20.33
C LEU A 41 -1.67 4.49 -21.14
N SER A 42 -0.49 3.93 -20.92
CA SER A 42 0.71 4.31 -21.66
C SER A 42 0.50 4.15 -23.15
N PHE A 43 -0.07 3.00 -23.58
CA PHE A 43 -0.34 2.73 -24.98
C PHE A 43 -1.39 3.69 -25.56
N ALA A 44 -2.52 3.89 -24.88
CA ALA A 44 -3.57 4.79 -25.34
C ALA A 44 -3.08 6.24 -25.44
N LEU A 45 -2.41 6.75 -24.40
CA LEU A 45 -1.90 8.12 -24.35
C LEU A 45 -0.78 8.35 -25.37
N PHE A 46 0.12 7.37 -25.55
CA PHE A 46 1.18 7.47 -26.55
C PHE A 46 0.61 7.54 -27.97
N ASN A 47 -0.33 6.67 -28.31
CA ASN A 47 -0.97 6.70 -29.63
C ASN A 47 -1.76 8.01 -29.84
N LEU A 48 -2.57 8.43 -28.86
CA LEU A 48 -3.29 9.71 -28.95
C LEU A 48 -2.35 10.91 -29.10
N PHE A 49 -1.23 10.92 -28.38
CA PHE A 49 -0.21 11.95 -28.51
C PHE A 49 0.39 11.99 -29.91
N LEU A 50 0.72 10.85 -30.50
CA LEU A 50 1.22 10.79 -31.88
C LEU A 50 0.20 11.33 -32.88
N PHE A 51 -1.08 10.94 -32.77
CA PHE A 51 -2.12 11.46 -33.65
C PHE A 51 -2.35 12.96 -33.50
N LEU A 52 -2.31 13.47 -32.27
CA LEU A 52 -2.61 14.89 -31.99
C LEU A 52 -1.47 15.84 -32.41
N PHE A 53 -0.21 15.40 -32.30
CA PHE A 53 0.97 16.26 -32.47
C PHE A 53 1.86 15.92 -33.67
N ASN A 54 1.74 14.73 -34.26
CA ASN A 54 2.58 14.27 -35.38
C ASN A 54 1.76 13.87 -36.62
N GLY A 55 0.44 14.04 -36.60
CA GLY A 55 -0.43 13.70 -37.73
C GLY A 55 -0.38 14.75 -38.84
N GLU A 56 0.36 14.48 -39.92
CA GLU A 56 0.23 15.22 -41.20
C GLU A 56 -1.03 14.79 -42.00
N LEU A 57 -1.74 13.75 -41.54
CA LEU A 57 -2.87 13.14 -42.24
C LEU A 57 -4.23 13.67 -41.73
N PRO A 58 -5.25 13.76 -42.61
CA PRO A 58 -6.56 14.28 -42.24
C PRO A 58 -7.24 13.41 -41.17
N ILE A 59 -7.67 14.06 -40.08
CA ILE A 59 -8.30 13.44 -38.88
C ILE A 59 -9.52 12.56 -39.24
N GLN A 60 -10.20 12.84 -40.35
CA GLN A 60 -11.35 12.06 -40.83
C GLN A 60 -11.00 10.58 -41.06
N ASP A 61 -9.80 10.27 -41.52
CA ASP A 61 -9.40 8.88 -41.83
C ASP A 61 -9.07 8.08 -40.56
N PHE A 62 -8.77 8.74 -39.45
CA PHE A 62 -8.36 8.12 -38.19
C PHE A 62 -9.39 8.23 -37.06
N THR A 63 -10.58 8.76 -37.34
CA THR A 63 -11.61 9.02 -36.32
C THR A 63 -11.97 7.76 -35.52
N ILE A 64 -12.07 6.60 -36.18
CA ILE A 64 -12.37 5.32 -35.51
C ILE A 64 -11.21 4.88 -34.60
N ALA A 65 -9.96 5.01 -35.07
CA ALA A 65 -8.78 4.65 -34.28
C ALA A 65 -8.66 5.53 -33.03
N ILE A 66 -8.86 6.85 -33.17
CA ILE A 66 -8.88 7.80 -32.06
C ILE A 66 -9.98 7.42 -31.06
N ALA A 67 -11.19 7.08 -31.52
CA ALA A 67 -12.27 6.64 -30.65
C ALA A 67 -11.90 5.38 -29.86
N ILE A 68 -11.25 4.40 -30.50
CA ILE A 68 -10.76 3.19 -29.83
C ILE A 68 -9.72 3.54 -28.77
N PHE A 69 -8.73 4.37 -29.07
CA PHE A 69 -7.70 4.76 -28.10
C PHE A 69 -8.28 5.56 -26.93
N CYS A 70 -9.26 6.42 -27.17
CA CYS A 70 -10.00 7.11 -26.11
C CYS A 70 -10.73 6.12 -25.19
N LEU A 71 -11.40 5.11 -25.76
CA LEU A 71 -12.07 4.06 -24.97
C LEU A 71 -11.06 3.24 -24.16
N MET A 72 -9.92 2.87 -24.75
CA MET A 72 -8.83 2.18 -24.06
C MET A 72 -8.27 3.03 -22.91
N GLY A 73 -8.04 4.32 -23.15
CA GLY A 73 -7.58 5.26 -22.14
C GLY A 73 -8.59 5.41 -20.99
N ALA A 74 -9.88 5.52 -21.30
CA ALA A 74 -10.94 5.59 -20.30
C ALA A 74 -11.00 4.32 -19.44
N PHE A 75 -10.88 3.13 -20.06
CA PHE A 75 -10.84 1.87 -19.34
C PHE A 75 -9.58 1.74 -18.46
N GLY A 76 -8.43 2.15 -18.99
CA GLY A 76 -7.18 2.22 -18.23
C GLY A 76 -7.29 3.15 -17.01
N LEU A 77 -7.86 4.34 -17.17
CA LEU A 77 -8.09 5.28 -16.06
C LEU A 77 -9.04 4.70 -15.02
N ALA A 78 -10.10 4.00 -15.44
CA ALA A 78 -11.03 3.35 -14.52
C ALA A 78 -10.34 2.28 -13.68
N LEU A 79 -9.53 1.42 -14.30
CA LEU A 79 -8.73 0.41 -13.60
C LEU A 79 -7.71 1.05 -12.65
N PHE A 80 -7.04 2.12 -13.09
CA PHE A 80 -6.08 2.85 -12.24
C PHE A 80 -6.77 3.44 -11.00
N LYS A 81 -7.94 4.05 -11.17
CA LYS A 81 -8.74 4.60 -10.07
C LYS A 81 -9.18 3.50 -9.10
N GLU A 82 -9.63 2.35 -9.61
CA GLU A 82 -9.98 1.20 -8.77
C GLU A 82 -8.77 0.67 -7.99
N SER A 83 -7.59 0.63 -8.61
CA SER A 83 -6.36 0.27 -7.92
C SER A 83 -6.06 1.22 -6.76
N MET A 84 -6.16 2.53 -6.97
CA MET A 84 -5.97 3.52 -5.90
C MET A 84 -6.97 3.33 -4.76
N HIS A 85 -8.23 3.01 -5.09
CA HIS A 85 -9.26 2.72 -4.11
C HIS A 85 -8.89 1.49 -3.26
N LYS A 86 -8.46 0.39 -3.90
CA LYS A 86 -8.01 -0.82 -3.20
C LYS A 86 -6.73 -0.62 -2.38
N ASN A 87 -5.81 0.22 -2.85
CA ASN A 87 -4.63 0.57 -2.06
C ASN A 87 -5.00 1.37 -0.80
N LYS A 88 -5.99 2.26 -0.90
CA LYS A 88 -6.53 2.97 0.28
C LYS A 88 -7.19 2.00 1.26
N GLU A 89 -8.04 1.09 0.78
CA GLU A 89 -8.67 0.04 1.59
C GLU A 89 -7.63 -0.82 2.31
N PHE A 90 -6.50 -1.13 1.67
CA PHE A 90 -5.38 -1.82 2.29
C PHE A 90 -4.76 -1.04 3.45
N ILE A 91 -4.52 0.27 3.29
CA ILE A 91 -3.98 1.13 4.36
C ILE A 91 -4.97 1.21 5.53
N ASP A 92 -6.25 1.44 5.27
CA ASP A 92 -7.28 1.54 6.30
C ASP A 92 -7.43 0.22 7.09
N SER A 93 -7.38 -0.92 6.38
CA SER A 93 -7.40 -2.25 6.98
C SER A 93 -6.12 -2.53 7.78
N SER A 94 -4.96 -2.06 7.31
CA SER A 94 -3.68 -2.16 8.04
C SER A 94 -3.71 -1.37 9.34
N ILE A 95 -4.23 -0.14 9.32
CA ILE A 95 -4.40 0.69 10.51
C ILE A 95 -5.30 -0.01 11.52
N THR A 96 -6.39 -0.60 11.06
CA THR A 96 -7.33 -1.33 11.92
C THR A 96 -6.66 -2.53 12.58
N TYR A 97 -5.98 -3.37 11.79
CA TYR A 97 -5.21 -4.52 12.30
C TYR A 97 -4.17 -4.09 13.34
N ILE A 98 -3.39 -3.05 13.04
CA ILE A 98 -2.30 -2.58 13.90
C ILE A 98 -2.86 -2.05 15.23
N LYS A 99 -3.94 -1.28 15.21
CA LYS A 99 -4.59 -0.76 16.44
C LYS A 99 -5.07 -1.90 17.32
N ASP A 100 -5.74 -2.89 16.74
CA ASP A 100 -6.23 -4.07 17.46
C ASP A 100 -5.06 -4.88 18.05
N ARG A 101 -4.00 -5.09 17.27
CA ARG A 101 -2.81 -5.83 17.72
C ARG A 101 -2.05 -5.13 18.86
N ILE A 102 -2.02 -3.79 18.86
CA ILE A 102 -1.46 -3.00 19.95
C ILE A 102 -2.33 -3.14 21.21
N ALA A 103 -3.65 -2.98 21.07
CA ALA A 103 -4.58 -3.02 22.19
C ALA A 103 -4.60 -4.39 22.91
N THR A 104 -4.48 -5.48 22.14
CA THR A 104 -4.54 -6.86 22.65
C THR A 104 -3.24 -7.37 23.29
N SER A 105 -2.15 -6.59 23.24
CA SER A 105 -0.88 -7.01 23.83
C SER A 105 -0.94 -7.04 25.36
N SER A 106 -0.49 -8.13 25.98
CA SER A 106 -0.42 -8.27 27.44
C SER A 106 0.92 -7.81 28.04
N TYR A 107 1.96 -7.65 27.22
CA TYR A 107 3.32 -7.39 27.68
C TYR A 107 3.63 -5.90 27.80
N VAL A 108 3.08 -5.09 26.89
CA VAL A 108 3.32 -3.64 26.89
C VAL A 108 2.37 -2.97 27.90
N PRO A 109 2.84 -2.05 28.75
CA PRO A 109 1.96 -1.30 29.67
C PRO A 109 0.90 -0.46 28.93
N ASP A 110 -0.28 -0.29 29.52
CA ASP A 110 -1.41 0.40 28.88
C ASP A 110 -1.08 1.86 28.50
N GLN A 111 -0.31 2.57 29.33
CA GLN A 111 0.15 3.93 29.02
C GLN A 111 1.00 3.99 27.74
N ALA A 112 1.84 2.97 27.51
CA ALA A 112 2.65 2.89 26.30
C ALA A 112 1.79 2.53 25.08
N LYS A 113 0.77 1.67 25.23
CA LYS A 113 -0.20 1.38 24.15
C LYS A 113 -0.95 2.64 23.74
N GLU A 114 -1.44 3.43 24.69
CA GLU A 114 -2.15 4.68 24.41
C GLU A 114 -1.29 5.64 23.61
N ARG A 115 0.01 5.75 23.93
CA ARG A 115 0.95 6.56 23.16
C ARG A 115 1.05 6.11 21.70
N TYR A 116 1.24 4.81 21.44
CA TYR A 116 1.31 4.31 20.07
C TYR A 116 -0.01 4.50 19.30
N LEU A 117 -1.15 4.30 19.97
CA LEU A 117 -2.47 4.55 19.37
C LEU A 117 -2.69 6.03 19.05
N HIS A 118 -2.17 6.93 19.89
CA HIS A 118 -2.16 8.37 19.66
C HIS A 118 -1.29 8.74 18.45
N ASP A 119 -0.07 8.20 18.36
CA ASP A 119 0.85 8.45 17.24
C ASP A 119 0.24 8.02 15.90
N ILE A 120 -0.46 6.88 15.86
CA ILE A 120 -1.21 6.42 14.67
C ILE A 120 -2.37 7.35 14.33
N LYS A 121 -3.02 7.95 15.33
CA LYS A 121 -4.14 8.88 15.13
C LYS A 121 -3.66 10.23 14.59
N GLU A 122 -2.51 10.72 15.07
CA GLU A 122 -1.94 11.98 14.61
C GLU A 122 -1.39 11.89 13.19
N ASP A 123 -0.63 10.84 12.87
CA ASP A 123 -0.12 10.64 11.50
C ASP A 123 -0.28 9.18 11.04
N PRO A 124 -1.43 8.85 10.41
CA PRO A 124 -1.68 7.53 9.86
C PRO A 124 -0.66 7.08 8.81
N ARG A 125 0.08 8.01 8.19
CA ARG A 125 1.11 7.68 7.19
C ARG A 125 2.31 6.96 7.81
N GLN A 126 2.54 7.12 9.11
CA GLN A 126 3.63 6.48 9.83
C GLN A 126 3.22 5.16 10.50
N VAL A 127 2.00 4.67 10.27
CA VAL A 127 1.43 3.51 10.96
C VAL A 127 2.35 2.28 10.98
N PHE A 128 3.04 1.98 9.86
CA PHE A 128 3.95 0.83 9.80
C PHE A 128 5.22 1.04 10.61
N TRP A 129 5.74 2.26 10.64
CA TRP A 129 6.91 2.60 11.46
C TRP A 129 6.56 2.55 12.94
N VAL A 130 5.41 3.12 13.33
CA VAL A 130 4.89 3.04 14.70
C VAL A 130 4.68 1.59 15.13
N PHE A 131 4.11 0.75 14.25
CA PHE A 131 3.90 -0.66 14.54
C PHE A 131 5.22 -1.42 14.73
N GLN A 132 6.22 -1.16 13.90
CA GLN A 132 7.55 -1.73 14.09
C GLN A 132 8.12 -1.38 15.46
N GLN A 133 8.06 -0.10 15.87
CA GLN A 133 8.55 0.32 17.18
C GLN A 133 7.82 -0.35 18.34
N PHE A 134 6.50 -0.48 18.23
CA PHE A 134 5.69 -1.20 19.21
C PHE A 134 6.13 -2.66 19.33
N LEU A 135 6.32 -3.36 18.20
CA LEU A 135 6.74 -4.76 18.20
C LEU A 135 8.15 -4.97 18.74
N GLU A 136 9.07 -4.05 18.46
CA GLU A 136 10.43 -4.07 19.02
C GLU A 136 10.42 -3.87 20.54
N GLN A 137 9.55 -2.99 21.05
CA GLN A 137 9.36 -2.78 22.48
C GLN A 137 8.72 -4.01 23.15
N GLU A 138 7.68 -4.57 22.53
CA GLU A 138 7.00 -5.79 23.02
C GLU A 138 8.00 -6.95 23.15
N GLU A 139 8.84 -7.17 22.13
CA GLU A 139 9.87 -8.22 22.16
C GLU A 139 10.96 -7.95 23.19
N ARG A 140 11.32 -6.67 23.41
CA ARG A 140 12.29 -6.33 24.46
C ARG A 140 11.76 -6.67 25.85
N ILE A 141 10.49 -6.34 26.14
CA ILE A 141 9.86 -6.65 27.43
C ILE A 141 9.75 -8.16 27.61
N LYS A 142 9.22 -8.88 26.61
CA LYS A 142 9.12 -10.34 26.61
C LYS A 142 10.46 -11.03 26.96
N ARG A 143 11.55 -10.59 26.35
CA ARG A 143 12.89 -11.13 26.62
C ARG A 143 13.42 -10.83 28.02
N LEU A 144 12.97 -9.76 28.66
CA LEU A 144 13.38 -9.43 30.03
C LEU A 144 12.57 -10.28 31.02
N ASP A 145 11.26 -10.42 30.79
CA ASP A 145 10.40 -11.28 31.60
C ASP A 145 10.87 -12.76 31.56
N GLU A 146 11.28 -13.25 30.39
CA GLU A 146 11.82 -14.62 30.22
C GLU A 146 13.19 -14.87 30.88
N VAL A 147 13.92 -13.82 31.28
CA VAL A 147 15.24 -13.93 31.94
C VAL A 147 15.11 -13.86 33.47
N ASP A 148 14.01 -13.30 33.98
CA ASP A 148 13.73 -13.15 35.40
C ASP A 148 12.90 -14.32 36.01
N ASP A 149 12.43 -15.26 35.17
CA ASP A 149 11.79 -16.56 35.54
C ASP A 149 12.80 -17.73 35.57
#